data_AF-A0AAN6WP40-F1
#
_entry.id   AF-A0AAN6WP40-F1
#
_cell.length_a   1.000
_cell.length_b   1.000
_cell.length_c   1.000
_cell.angle_alpha   90.00
_cell.angle_beta   90.00
_cell.angle_gamma   90.00
#
_symmetry.space_group_name_H-M   'P 1'
#
loop_
_entity.id
_entity.type
_entity.pdbx_description
1 polymer ?
#
loop_
_entity_poly.entity_id
_entity_poly.type
_entity_poly.pdbx_seq_one_letter_code
_entity_poly.pdbx_strand_id
1 'polypeptide(L)'
;MKFTGLALLGVLASSATAQVVIVPPGAVKGPNTLVFKEIGGVPNNECLTFTNNGNIVNAACALTHADRQVTPGKILGTDVLVIQRSFAAGFRNDLVGKTACVAFNQQLNIFRAEDCDRKDLLFVRFDVGNGRILANGHTACLSGHDNIAQVTIDVTGRTCALFTVTAVAPTRP
;
A
#
# COMPACT_ATOMS: atom_id res chain seq x y z
N MET A 1 45.51 60.26 34.49
CA MET A 1 45.83 58.83 34.73
C MET A 1 44.74 58.00 34.04
N LYS A 2 45.12 57.21 33.03
CA LYS A 2 44.27 56.21 32.33
C LYS A 2 44.13 54.97 33.22
N PHE A 3 43.03 54.21 33.12
CA PHE A 3 42.90 52.73 33.14
C PHE A 3 41.40 52.38 33.17
N THR A 4 40.82 52.03 32.02
CA THR A 4 40.44 50.68 31.53
C THR A 4 39.14 50.14 32.14
N GLY A 5 38.06 50.24 31.34
CA GLY A 5 36.81 49.52 31.55
C GLY A 5 36.92 48.09 31.02
N LEU A 6 36.48 47.13 31.83
CA LEU A 6 36.42 45.70 31.51
C LEU A 6 35.01 45.38 30.99
N ALA A 7 34.89 45.07 29.70
CA ALA A 7 33.65 44.57 29.11
C ALA A 7 33.56 43.05 29.34
N LEU A 8 32.51 42.59 30.06
CA LEU A 8 32.18 41.17 30.15
C LEU A 8 31.55 40.70 28.82
N LEU A 9 32.23 39.80 28.11
CA LEU A 9 31.62 39.02 27.04
C LEU A 9 30.76 37.91 27.64
N GLY A 10 29.44 38.00 27.44
CA GLY A 10 28.52 36.89 27.66
C GLY A 10 28.65 35.85 26.55
N VAL A 11 29.02 34.63 26.92
CA VAL A 11 29.01 33.47 26.00
C VAL A 11 27.62 32.84 26.06
N LEU A 12 26.83 33.03 25.01
CA LEU A 12 25.58 32.29 24.81
C LEU A 12 25.94 30.88 24.32
N ALA A 13 25.84 29.89 25.20
CA ALA A 13 25.92 28.48 24.81
C ALA A 13 24.63 28.09 24.09
N SER A 14 24.68 27.96 22.76
CA SER A 14 23.59 27.39 21.97
C SER A 14 23.58 25.87 22.12
N SER A 15 22.67 25.35 22.95
CA SER A 15 22.38 23.93 23.04
C SER A 15 21.74 23.44 21.74
N ALA A 16 22.52 22.80 20.86
CA ALA A 16 21.97 22.11 19.70
C ALA A 16 21.22 20.85 20.18
N THR A 17 19.89 20.91 20.24
CA THR A 17 19.06 19.73 20.45
C THR A 17 19.16 18.84 19.21
N ALA A 18 19.81 17.69 19.33
CA ALA A 18 19.77 16.66 18.30
C ALA A 18 18.32 16.22 18.11
N GLN A 19 17.69 16.62 17.00
CA GLN A 19 16.38 16.10 16.62
C GLN A 19 16.54 14.65 16.17
N VAL A 20 16.04 13.72 16.99
CA VAL A 20 15.88 12.33 16.58
C VAL A 20 14.81 12.31 15.48
N VAL A 21 15.23 12.16 14.23
CA VAL A 21 14.31 11.92 13.12
C VAL A 21 13.81 10.49 13.24
N ILE A 22 12.65 10.31 13.89
CA ILE A 22 11.93 9.05 13.88
C ILE A 22 11.35 8.90 12.47
N VAL A 23 12.09 8.26 11.56
CA VAL A 23 11.53 7.81 10.29
C VAL A 23 10.44 6.79 10.63
N PRO A 24 9.17 6.99 10.23
CA PRO A 24 8.15 6.00 10.46
C PRO A 24 8.61 4.68 9.86
N PRO A 25 8.50 3.54 10.57
CA PRO A 25 8.85 2.26 9.99
C PRO A 25 7.95 2.02 8.77
N GLY A 26 8.58 1.78 7.61
CA GLY A 26 7.90 1.37 6.39
C GLY A 26 7.18 0.04 6.56
N ALA A 27 6.46 -0.40 5.52
CA ALA A 27 5.69 -1.64 5.59
C ALA A 27 6.58 -2.86 5.90
N VAL A 28 6.26 -3.56 6.99
CA VAL A 28 6.84 -4.86 7.33
C VAL A 28 6.06 -5.94 6.60
N LYS A 29 6.67 -6.53 5.58
CA LYS A 29 6.07 -7.64 4.81
C LYS A 29 5.94 -8.89 5.68
N GLY A 30 4.82 -9.60 5.52
CA GLY A 30 4.61 -10.93 6.08
C GLY A 30 5.39 -12.02 5.33
N PRO A 31 5.28 -13.28 5.76
CA PRO A 31 6.15 -14.35 5.30
C PRO A 31 5.86 -14.83 3.87
N ASN A 32 4.65 -14.59 3.36
CA ASN A 32 4.20 -15.14 2.07
C ASN A 32 3.77 -14.02 1.13
N THR A 33 4.31 -14.05 -0.10
CA THR A 33 3.77 -13.30 -1.23
C THR A 33 2.66 -14.12 -1.87
N LEU A 34 1.54 -13.48 -2.20
CA LEU A 34 0.31 -14.12 -2.65
C LEU A 34 -0.07 -13.65 -4.04
N VAL A 35 -0.65 -14.56 -4.83
CA VAL A 35 -1.46 -14.24 -5.99
C VAL A 35 -2.92 -14.49 -5.63
N PHE A 36 -3.75 -13.46 -5.78
CA PHE A 36 -5.17 -13.50 -5.49
C PHE A 36 -5.95 -13.91 -6.73
N LYS A 37 -6.78 -14.95 -6.59
CA LYS A 37 -7.70 -15.43 -7.63
C LYS A 37 -9.14 -15.30 -7.14
N GLU A 38 -9.93 -14.48 -7.83
CA GLU A 38 -11.34 -14.27 -7.55
C GLU A 38 -12.15 -15.55 -7.81
N ILE A 39 -13.00 -15.93 -6.85
CA ILE A 39 -13.91 -17.07 -6.99
C ILE A 39 -15.12 -16.62 -7.81
N GLY A 40 -15.39 -17.30 -8.93
CA GLY A 40 -16.44 -16.90 -9.86
C GLY A 40 -16.08 -15.66 -10.69
N GLY A 41 -14.79 -15.33 -10.80
CA GLY A 41 -14.30 -14.24 -11.64
C GLY A 41 -14.45 -14.51 -13.15
N VAL A 42 -14.01 -13.58 -13.99
CA VAL A 42 -14.03 -13.74 -15.45
C VAL A 42 -13.14 -14.91 -15.87
N PRO A 43 -13.64 -15.94 -16.57
CA PRO A 43 -12.79 -17.04 -17.04
C PRO A 43 -11.55 -16.53 -17.79
N ASN A 44 -10.39 -17.11 -17.49
CA ASN A 44 -9.06 -16.69 -17.98
C ASN A 44 -8.60 -15.29 -17.54
N ASN A 45 -9.40 -14.54 -16.78
CA ASN A 45 -9.08 -13.22 -16.22
C ASN A 45 -9.56 -13.13 -14.77
N GLU A 46 -9.04 -14.01 -13.91
CA GLU A 46 -9.54 -14.17 -12.53
C GLU A 46 -8.57 -13.60 -11.49
N CYS A 47 -7.32 -13.32 -11.87
CA CYS A 47 -6.29 -12.90 -10.92
C CYS A 47 -6.15 -11.38 -10.84
N LEU A 48 -5.99 -10.89 -9.61
CA LEU A 48 -5.75 -9.49 -9.34
C LEU A 48 -4.42 -9.03 -9.95
N THR A 49 -4.43 -7.85 -10.58
CA THR A 49 -3.22 -7.11 -10.95
C THR A 49 -3.39 -5.61 -10.74
N PHE A 50 -2.31 -4.90 -10.96
CA PHE A 50 -2.23 -3.45 -10.96
C PHE A 50 -1.84 -2.97 -12.34
N THR A 51 -2.58 -2.01 -12.89
CA THR A 51 -2.15 -1.29 -14.10
C THR A 51 -0.95 -0.40 -13.80
N ASN A 52 -0.34 0.19 -14.84
CA ASN A 52 0.76 1.15 -14.63
C ASN A 52 0.33 2.39 -13.83
N ASN A 53 -0.96 2.76 -13.88
CA ASN A 53 -1.53 3.83 -13.07
C ASN A 53 -1.81 3.38 -11.61
N GLY A 54 -1.63 2.09 -11.31
CA GLY A 54 -1.84 1.51 -9.99
C GLY A 54 -3.29 1.09 -9.71
N ASN A 55 -4.19 1.21 -10.68
CA ASN A 55 -5.57 0.73 -10.53
C ASN A 55 -5.58 -0.80 -10.51
N ILE A 56 -6.46 -1.35 -9.70
CA ILE A 56 -6.65 -2.80 -9.65
C ILE A 56 -7.55 -3.25 -10.80
N VAL A 57 -7.15 -4.29 -11.51
CA VAL A 57 -7.95 -4.96 -12.55
C VAL A 57 -7.77 -6.48 -12.42
N ASN A 58 -8.67 -7.27 -12.98
CA ASN A 58 -8.41 -8.69 -13.18
C ASN A 58 -7.65 -8.91 -14.49
N ALA A 59 -6.81 -9.94 -14.53
CA ALA A 59 -6.38 -10.54 -15.78
C ALA A 59 -5.93 -11.99 -15.56
N ALA A 60 -5.36 -12.61 -16.59
CA ALA A 60 -4.84 -13.97 -16.52
C ALA A 60 -3.90 -14.17 -15.32
N CYS A 61 -4.06 -15.34 -14.68
CA CYS A 61 -3.23 -15.73 -13.56
C CYS A 61 -1.81 -16.06 -14.04
N ALA A 62 -0.84 -15.31 -13.55
CA ALA A 62 0.57 -15.55 -13.79
C ALA A 62 1.33 -15.50 -12.46
N LEU A 63 1.67 -16.69 -11.93
CA LEU A 63 2.26 -16.82 -10.58
C LEU A 63 3.63 -16.16 -10.44
N THR A 64 4.35 -16.02 -11.55
CA THR A 64 5.72 -15.50 -11.60
C THR A 64 5.80 -14.02 -11.92
N HIS A 65 4.67 -13.32 -12.08
CA HIS A 65 4.67 -11.91 -12.46
C HIS A 65 4.48 -10.99 -11.23
N ALA A 66 5.37 -10.01 -11.08
CA ALA A 66 5.36 -9.10 -9.92
C ALA A 66 4.10 -8.21 -9.84
N ASP A 67 3.44 -7.92 -10.98
CA ASP A 67 2.18 -7.15 -11.00
C ASP A 67 0.98 -7.97 -10.48
N ARG A 68 1.10 -9.30 -10.39
CA ARG A 68 0.08 -10.21 -9.83
C ARG A 68 0.30 -10.54 -8.36
N GLN A 69 1.44 -10.13 -7.83
CA GLN A 69 1.92 -10.53 -6.52
C GLN A 69 1.73 -9.43 -5.50
N VAL A 70 1.20 -9.81 -4.35
CA VAL A 70 0.92 -8.93 -3.23
C VAL A 70 1.31 -9.64 -1.94
N THR A 71 2.01 -8.95 -1.06
CA THR A 71 2.46 -9.50 0.22
C THR A 71 1.68 -8.85 1.35
N PRO A 72 0.79 -9.58 2.06
CA PRO A 72 0.21 -9.09 3.30
C PRO A 72 1.30 -8.70 4.29
N GLY A 73 1.12 -7.61 5.02
CA GLY A 73 2.09 -7.08 5.96
C GLY A 73 1.44 -6.13 6.96
N LYS A 74 2.26 -5.35 7.67
CA LYS A 74 1.80 -4.36 8.64
C LYS A 74 2.56 -3.03 8.53
N ILE A 75 1.86 -1.93 8.79
CA ILE A 75 2.43 -0.60 9.04
C ILE A 75 1.90 -0.14 10.39
N LEU A 76 2.78 0.05 11.38
CA LEU A 76 2.41 0.45 12.75
C LEU A 76 1.27 -0.40 13.35
N GLY A 77 1.27 -1.70 13.07
CA GLY A 77 0.24 -2.65 13.53
C GLY A 77 -0.97 -2.82 12.61
N THR A 78 -1.25 -1.84 11.75
CA THR A 78 -2.35 -1.88 10.76
C THR A 78 -2.00 -2.83 9.61
N ASP A 79 -2.90 -3.76 9.30
CA ASP A 79 -2.72 -4.70 8.18
C ASP A 79 -2.69 -3.95 6.85
N VAL A 80 -1.84 -4.38 5.94
CA VAL A 80 -1.74 -3.80 4.61
C VAL A 80 -1.41 -4.85 3.56
N LEU A 81 -1.84 -4.62 2.34
CA LEU A 81 -1.43 -5.38 1.16
C LEU A 81 -0.31 -4.62 0.45
N VAL A 82 0.92 -5.12 0.54
CA VAL A 82 2.10 -4.53 -0.10
C VAL A 82 2.22 -5.07 -1.53
N ILE A 83 2.30 -4.18 -2.51
CA ILE A 83 2.36 -4.51 -3.92
C ILE A 83 3.79 -4.90 -4.28
N GLN A 84 3.97 -5.98 -5.05
CA GLN A 84 5.31 -6.46 -5.39
C GLN A 84 5.94 -5.70 -6.56
N ARG A 85 5.17 -5.29 -7.58
CA ARG A 85 5.69 -4.55 -8.74
C ARG A 85 6.27 -3.17 -8.40
N SER A 86 7.19 -2.71 -9.23
CA SER A 86 7.62 -1.32 -9.28
C SER A 86 6.74 -0.45 -10.19
N PHE A 87 6.87 0.87 -10.03
CA PHE A 87 6.18 1.88 -10.82
C PHE A 87 7.19 2.79 -11.53
N ALA A 88 6.81 3.29 -12.70
CA ALA A 88 7.64 4.12 -13.56
C ALA A 88 7.10 5.55 -13.66
N ALA A 89 8.01 6.50 -13.88
CA ALA A 89 7.72 7.95 -13.87
C ALA A 89 6.64 8.38 -14.86
N GLY A 90 6.52 7.70 -16.01
CA GLY A 90 5.51 8.02 -17.03
C GLY A 90 4.05 7.76 -16.62
N PHE A 91 3.81 7.07 -15.50
CA PHE A 91 2.46 6.71 -15.04
C PHE A 91 2.21 7.07 -13.58
N ARG A 92 3.14 6.70 -12.69
CA ARG A 92 3.06 6.94 -11.23
C ARG A 92 4.39 7.45 -10.71
N ASN A 93 4.75 8.66 -11.15
CA ASN A 93 5.97 9.34 -10.70
C ASN A 93 6.04 9.47 -9.17
N ASP A 94 4.88 9.61 -8.53
CA ASP A 94 4.74 9.67 -7.08
C ASP A 94 5.14 8.38 -6.34
N LEU A 95 5.19 7.24 -7.05
CA LEU A 95 5.56 5.92 -6.52
C LEU A 95 6.94 5.42 -6.97
N VAL A 96 7.66 6.17 -7.80
CA VAL A 96 8.99 5.76 -8.28
C VAL A 96 9.95 5.64 -7.09
N GLY A 97 10.60 4.47 -6.97
CA GLY A 97 11.54 4.18 -5.89
C GLY A 97 10.90 3.97 -4.52
N LYS A 98 9.56 3.93 -4.44
CA LYS A 98 8.82 3.76 -3.19
C LYS A 98 8.21 2.36 -3.07
N THR A 99 7.87 1.99 -1.84
CA THR A 99 7.06 0.80 -1.59
C THR A 99 5.59 1.17 -1.79
N ALA A 100 4.90 0.43 -2.66
CA ALA A 100 3.48 0.65 -2.92
C ALA A 100 2.61 -0.30 -2.09
N CYS A 101 1.51 0.22 -1.56
CA CYS A 101 0.51 -0.49 -0.78
C CYS A 101 -0.87 -0.27 -1.40
N VAL A 102 -1.78 -1.21 -1.20
CA VAL A 102 -3.18 -1.01 -1.60
C VAL A 102 -3.88 -0.16 -0.55
N ALA A 103 -4.52 0.92 -1.00
CA ALA A 103 -5.34 1.77 -0.16
C ALA A 103 -6.70 2.08 -0.81
N PHE A 104 -7.68 2.38 0.03
CA PHE A 104 -9.01 2.81 -0.38
C PHE A 104 -9.06 4.33 -0.51
N ASN A 105 -9.40 4.80 -1.72
CA ASN A 105 -9.74 6.19 -1.96
C ASN A 105 -11.26 6.35 -1.81
N GLN A 106 -11.68 6.98 -0.72
CA GLN A 106 -13.10 7.14 -0.39
C GLN A 106 -13.84 8.07 -1.35
N GLN A 107 -13.16 9.06 -1.94
CA GLN A 107 -13.76 10.03 -2.83
C GLN A 107 -14.09 9.42 -4.20
N LEU A 108 -13.26 8.47 -4.64
CA LEU A 108 -13.42 7.80 -5.94
C LEU A 108 -14.02 6.41 -5.83
N ASN A 109 -14.24 5.89 -4.62
CA ASN A 109 -14.69 4.52 -4.36
C ASN A 109 -13.83 3.45 -5.07
N ILE A 110 -12.50 3.60 -5.03
CA ILE A 110 -11.56 2.66 -5.66
C ILE A 110 -10.51 2.17 -4.68
N PHE A 111 -10.06 0.94 -4.88
CA PHE A 111 -8.78 0.46 -4.34
C PHE A 111 -7.69 0.72 -5.37
N ARG A 112 -6.57 1.29 -4.93
CA ARG A 112 -5.44 1.64 -5.81
C ARG A 112 -4.12 1.50 -5.06
N ALA A 113 -3.04 1.35 -5.83
CA ALA A 113 -1.68 1.51 -5.35
C ALA A 113 -1.44 2.95 -4.83
N GLU A 114 -0.89 3.05 -3.63
CA GLU A 114 -0.48 4.28 -2.98
C GLU A 114 0.87 4.09 -2.28
N ASP A 115 1.54 5.18 -1.94
CA ASP A 115 2.78 5.15 -1.18
C ASP A 115 2.51 4.63 0.24
N CYS A 116 3.16 3.53 0.64
CA CYS A 116 2.99 2.92 1.97
C CYS A 116 3.34 3.88 3.12
N ASP A 117 4.15 4.91 2.89
CA ASP A 117 4.57 5.82 3.96
C ASP A 117 3.56 6.93 4.26
N ARG A 118 2.56 7.13 3.38
CA ARG A 118 1.47 8.08 3.59
C ARG A 118 0.65 7.71 4.83
N LYS A 119 0.22 8.74 5.57
CA LYS A 119 -0.49 8.59 6.86
C LYS A 119 -1.99 8.83 6.77
N ASP A 120 -2.45 9.37 5.66
CA ASP A 120 -3.84 9.76 5.39
C ASP A 120 -4.63 8.68 4.63
N LEU A 121 -4.13 7.44 4.62
CA LEU A 121 -4.69 6.34 3.83
C LEU A 121 -5.48 5.36 4.68
N LEU A 122 -6.61 4.91 4.13
CA LEU A 122 -7.27 3.69 4.59
C LEU A 122 -6.64 2.49 3.87
N PHE A 123 -5.63 1.87 4.49
CA PHE A 123 -4.99 0.69 3.91
C PHE A 123 -5.97 -0.47 3.76
N VAL A 124 -5.73 -1.28 2.73
CA VAL A 124 -6.52 -2.47 2.43
C VAL A 124 -5.81 -3.72 2.94
N ARG A 125 -6.59 -4.65 3.48
CA ARG A 125 -6.14 -5.95 4.01
C ARG A 125 -6.85 -7.12 3.33
N PHE A 126 -6.27 -8.30 3.47
CA PHE A 126 -6.95 -9.56 3.18
C PHE A 126 -7.43 -10.19 4.49
N ASP A 127 -8.74 -10.36 4.62
CA ASP A 127 -9.37 -11.13 5.68
C ASP A 127 -9.34 -12.61 5.32
N VAL A 128 -8.32 -13.31 5.83
CA VAL A 128 -8.08 -14.73 5.56
C VAL A 128 -9.25 -15.61 5.99
N GLY A 129 -9.93 -15.27 7.10
CA GLY A 129 -11.02 -16.08 7.64
C GLY A 129 -12.26 -16.09 6.75
N ASN A 130 -12.50 -15.00 6.04
CA ASN A 130 -13.65 -14.85 5.14
C ASN A 130 -13.27 -14.83 3.66
N GLY A 131 -11.99 -14.88 3.32
CA GLY A 131 -11.50 -14.83 1.94
C GLY A 131 -11.81 -13.51 1.23
N ARG A 132 -11.81 -12.37 1.94
CA ARG A 132 -12.24 -11.06 1.40
C ARG A 132 -11.13 -10.02 1.43
N ILE A 133 -11.14 -9.09 0.48
CA ILE A 133 -10.25 -7.93 0.47
C ILE A 133 -11.03 -6.70 0.94
N LEU A 134 -10.58 -6.08 2.03
CA LEU A 134 -11.33 -5.08 2.80
C LEU A 134 -10.49 -3.83 3.08
N ALA A 135 -11.11 -2.66 3.10
CA ALA A 135 -10.50 -1.45 3.64
C ALA A 135 -10.49 -1.48 5.18
N ASN A 136 -9.36 -1.18 5.82
CA ASN A 136 -9.30 -1.08 7.27
C ASN A 136 -10.13 0.09 7.78
N GLY A 137 -10.83 -0.11 8.90
CA GLY A 137 -11.65 0.93 9.53
C GLY A 137 -12.87 1.36 8.70
N HIS A 138 -13.22 0.64 7.63
CA HIS A 138 -14.34 0.93 6.76
C HIS A 138 -15.07 -0.36 6.35
N THR A 139 -16.32 -0.25 5.92
CA THR A 139 -17.13 -1.36 5.38
C THR A 139 -16.79 -1.73 3.93
N ALA A 140 -15.88 -0.99 3.28
CA ALA A 140 -15.66 -1.14 1.84
C ALA A 140 -14.86 -2.40 1.54
N CYS A 141 -15.26 -3.11 0.49
CA CYS A 141 -14.59 -4.32 0.04
C CYS A 141 -14.54 -4.42 -1.48
N LEU A 142 -13.60 -5.21 -1.99
CA LEU A 142 -13.56 -5.56 -3.41
C LEU A 142 -14.78 -6.48 -3.71
N SER A 143 -15.67 -6.06 -4.60
CA SER A 143 -16.96 -6.71 -4.87
C SER A 143 -17.00 -7.55 -6.15
N GLY A 144 -15.88 -7.65 -6.86
CA GLY A 144 -15.75 -8.38 -8.11
C GLY A 144 -15.22 -7.46 -9.20
N HIS A 145 -15.86 -7.48 -10.37
CA HIS A 145 -15.38 -6.77 -11.55
C HIS A 145 -16.52 -6.23 -12.42
N ASP A 146 -16.20 -5.28 -13.30
CA ASP A 146 -17.09 -4.79 -14.35
C ASP A 146 -16.88 -5.54 -15.68
N ASN A 147 -17.61 -5.15 -16.72
CA ASN A 147 -17.56 -5.78 -18.04
C ASN A 147 -16.24 -5.57 -18.81
N ILE A 148 -15.32 -4.74 -18.31
CA ILE A 148 -13.98 -4.54 -18.85
C ILE A 148 -12.89 -5.02 -17.89
N ALA A 149 -13.25 -5.88 -16.93
CA ALA A 149 -12.38 -6.48 -15.92
C ALA A 149 -11.71 -5.49 -14.95
N GLN A 150 -12.24 -4.26 -14.81
CA GLN A 150 -11.86 -3.40 -13.70
C GLN A 150 -12.55 -3.89 -12.43
N VAL A 151 -11.82 -3.93 -11.31
CA VAL A 151 -12.45 -4.38 -10.07
C VAL A 151 -13.45 -3.35 -9.57
N THR A 152 -14.56 -3.82 -9.01
CA THR A 152 -15.57 -2.97 -8.39
C THR A 152 -15.40 -2.97 -6.88
N ILE A 153 -15.84 -1.89 -6.23
CA ILE A 153 -15.84 -1.75 -4.76
C ILE A 153 -17.28 -1.62 -4.28
N ASP A 154 -17.67 -2.45 -3.31
CA ASP A 154 -18.90 -2.26 -2.56
C ASP A 154 -18.58 -1.56 -1.24
N VAL A 155 -18.97 -0.29 -1.13
CA VAL A 155 -18.76 0.52 0.06
C VAL A 155 -19.64 0.11 1.24
N THR A 156 -20.71 -0.65 1.00
CA THR A 156 -21.64 -1.14 2.03
C THR A 156 -21.20 -2.47 2.65
N GLY A 157 -20.30 -3.19 1.98
CA GLY A 157 -19.77 -4.48 2.44
C GLY A 157 -20.72 -5.67 2.30
N ARG A 158 -21.80 -5.53 1.52
CA ARG A 158 -22.85 -6.53 1.34
C ARG A 158 -22.52 -7.57 0.27
N THR A 159 -21.80 -7.18 -0.78
CA THR A 159 -21.51 -8.02 -1.95
C THR A 159 -20.02 -8.19 -2.18
N CYS A 160 -19.26 -8.43 -1.12
CA CYS A 160 -17.82 -8.65 -1.22
C CYS A 160 -17.50 -9.94 -1.99
N ALA A 161 -16.64 -9.84 -2.99
CA ALA A 161 -16.12 -11.01 -3.70
C ALA A 161 -15.22 -11.85 -2.79
N LEU A 162 -15.15 -13.14 -3.09
CA LEU A 162 -14.31 -14.09 -2.40
C LEU A 162 -13.06 -14.40 -3.22
N PHE A 163 -11.95 -14.63 -2.54
CA PHE A 163 -10.67 -14.90 -3.15
C PHE A 163 -10.05 -16.18 -2.60
N THR A 164 -9.51 -16.98 -3.50
CA THR A 164 -8.47 -17.96 -3.17
C THR A 164 -7.10 -17.32 -3.35
N VAL A 165 -6.11 -17.87 -2.65
CA VAL A 165 -4.73 -17.37 -2.71
C VAL A 165 -3.76 -18.50 -3.00
N THR A 166 -2.75 -18.21 -3.81
CA THR A 166 -1.58 -19.07 -4.00
C THR A 166 -0.37 -18.37 -3.42
N ALA A 167 0.31 -19.01 -2.46
CA ALA A 167 1.58 -18.53 -1.96
C ALA A 167 2.68 -18.80 -2.99
N VAL A 168 3.52 -17.80 -3.26
CA VAL A 168 4.58 -17.84 -4.27
C VAL A 168 5.86 -17.21 -3.72
N ALA A 169 6.99 -17.56 -4.33
CA ALA A 169 8.22 -16.79 -4.12
C ALA A 169 8.06 -15.39 -4.73
N PRO A 170 8.50 -14.32 -4.05
CA PRO A 170 8.41 -12.97 -4.58
C PRO A 170 9.28 -12.83 -5.84
N THR A 171 8.65 -12.39 -6.93
CA THR A 171 9.35 -11.99 -8.16
C THR A 171 9.92 -10.59 -7.99
N ARG A 172 11.10 -10.33 -8.59
CA ARG A 172 11.71 -9.00 -8.57
C ARG A 172 10.72 -7.93 -9.12
N PRO A 173 10.59 -6.76 -8.45
CA PRO A 173 9.74 -5.65 -8.89
C PRO A 173 10.12 -5.04 -10.24
#